data_AF-L0GXX4-F1
#
_entry.id   AF-L0GXX4-F1
#
_cell.length_a   1.000
_cell.length_b   1.000
_cell.length_c   1.000
_cell.angle_alpha   90.00
_cell.angle_beta   90.00
_cell.angle_gamma   90.00
#
_symmetry.space_group_name_H-M   'P 1'
#
loop_
_entity.id
_entity.type
_entity.pdbx_description
1 polymer ?
#
loop_
_entity_poly.entity_id
_entity_poly.type
_entity_poly.pdbx_seq_one_letter_code
_entity_poly.pdbx_strand_id
1 'polypeptide(L)'
;MAAKSAPKSFTFDGPAKRPSVAIFNWIGDAARHVGWKPELSTERILDAARRHTGLEDWGDEYFLEPLDRLVDAFKREAELSPFGHLIIYGLLLMGVQNRLFVREYLRAHPQALEAELGSALIVVGMPRTGTTLLYNLFAQDPGARPLLGWESLMPAPRAENAERADSRQRFGKWIERGINWFAPALRDIHPFRSDGPEECTWLMANSFMSLIFAMFGRVPSYMEWLWRLDETQWEPAYRDYRDQLLAIQHQRGSGQWVLKSPVHIMSAAPLLKTLPSARVLFTDRHPREVVPSTCSLFAVMRALSARRVESGGLGTEVCTDLARGLNRMEAALSHYPERVMRVGFRELVSDKIGTVRAAYSQFGLDFSDDFDFSMRRWIENDPHRASHRYALEQFGLSENTLCDCFAAAAK
;
A
#
# COMPACT_ATOMS: atom_id res chain seq x y z
N MET A 1 51.62 -1.97 -4.47
CA MET A 1 50.41 -1.35 -5.04
C MET A 1 49.46 -2.46 -5.45
N ALA A 2 48.52 -2.83 -4.56
CA ALA A 2 47.50 -3.83 -4.88
C ALA A 2 46.42 -3.14 -5.73
N ALA A 3 46.21 -3.62 -6.95
CA ALA A 3 45.14 -3.16 -7.82
C ALA A 3 43.80 -3.39 -7.10
N LYS A 4 43.10 -2.30 -6.77
CA LYS A 4 41.70 -2.35 -6.34
C LYS A 4 40.92 -3.02 -7.45
N SER A 5 40.39 -4.21 -7.18
CA SER A 5 39.42 -4.85 -8.07
C SER A 5 38.29 -3.86 -8.33
N ALA A 6 38.02 -3.55 -9.59
CA ALA A 6 36.85 -2.77 -9.99
C ALA A 6 35.60 -3.39 -9.34
N PRO A 7 34.66 -2.59 -8.81
CA PRO A 7 33.42 -3.13 -8.29
C PRO A 7 32.73 -3.90 -9.42
N LYS A 8 32.41 -5.18 -9.17
CA LYS A 8 31.60 -5.98 -10.08
C LYS A 8 30.36 -5.15 -10.44
N SER A 9 30.08 -4.99 -11.73
CA SER A 9 28.80 -4.44 -12.19
C SER A 9 27.69 -5.35 -11.66
N PHE A 10 27.09 -4.97 -10.54
CA PHE A 10 25.95 -5.67 -9.96
C PHE A 10 24.73 -5.30 -10.80
N THR A 11 24.43 -6.08 -11.83
CA THR A 11 23.10 -6.13 -12.41
C THR A 11 22.18 -6.74 -11.37
N PHE A 12 21.03 -6.12 -11.12
CA PHE A 12 19.93 -6.81 -10.43
C PHE A 12 19.44 -7.91 -11.36
N ASP A 13 20.14 -9.05 -11.37
CA ASP A 13 19.61 -10.30 -11.92
C ASP A 13 18.47 -10.66 -10.97
N GLY A 14 17.21 -10.45 -11.41
CA GLY A 14 16.02 -10.43 -10.55
C GLY A 14 15.98 -11.55 -9.51
N PRO A 15 15.27 -11.36 -8.37
CA PRO A 15 15.34 -12.30 -7.26
C PRO A 15 14.99 -13.70 -7.73
N ALA A 16 15.79 -14.68 -7.33
CA ALA A 16 15.61 -16.07 -7.72
C ALA A 16 14.19 -16.52 -7.39
N LYS A 17 13.39 -16.78 -8.43
CA LYS A 17 12.03 -17.30 -8.27
C LYS A 17 12.13 -18.69 -7.66
N ARG A 18 11.25 -19.01 -6.71
CA ARG A 18 11.20 -20.37 -6.16
C ARG A 18 10.96 -21.39 -7.29
N PRO A 19 11.57 -22.59 -7.23
CA PRO A 19 11.39 -23.60 -8.26
C PRO A 19 9.92 -23.94 -8.55
N SER A 20 9.07 -23.94 -7.53
CA SER A 20 7.63 -24.18 -7.68
C SER A 20 6.93 -23.14 -8.56
N VAL A 21 7.30 -21.85 -8.43
CA VAL A 21 6.78 -20.76 -9.28
C VAL A 21 7.29 -20.92 -10.71
N ALA A 22 8.55 -21.32 -10.88
CA ALA A 22 9.12 -21.59 -12.21
C ALA A 22 8.39 -22.75 -12.91
N ILE A 23 8.11 -23.84 -12.18
CA ILE A 23 7.34 -24.99 -12.69
C ILE A 23 5.92 -24.57 -13.07
N PHE A 24 5.22 -23.81 -12.21
CA PHE A 24 3.87 -23.32 -12.51
C PHE A 24 3.86 -22.47 -13.80
N ASN A 25 4.83 -21.58 -13.96
CA ASN A 25 4.96 -20.77 -15.15
C ASN A 25 5.25 -21.61 -16.39
N TRP A 26 6.12 -22.63 -16.29
CA TRP A 26 6.40 -23.54 -17.40
C TRP A 26 5.16 -24.33 -17.84
N ILE A 27 4.39 -24.89 -16.89
CA ILE A 27 3.13 -25.58 -17.17
C ILE A 27 2.12 -24.63 -17.83
N GLY A 28 1.96 -23.43 -17.26
CA GLY A 28 1.05 -22.41 -17.81
C GLY A 28 1.45 -21.95 -19.20
N ASP A 29 2.75 -21.88 -19.50
CA ASP A 29 3.25 -21.57 -20.83
C ASP A 29 2.98 -22.69 -21.82
N ALA A 30 3.23 -23.94 -21.45
CA ALA A 30 2.89 -25.10 -22.27
C ALA A 30 1.38 -25.13 -22.59
N ALA A 31 0.53 -24.88 -21.59
CA ALA A 31 -0.91 -24.82 -21.76
C ALA A 31 -1.35 -23.68 -22.71
N ARG A 32 -0.69 -22.51 -22.67
CA ARG A 32 -0.94 -21.40 -23.61
C ARG A 32 -0.56 -21.74 -25.05
N HIS A 33 0.47 -22.55 -25.28
CA HIS A 33 0.86 -23.01 -26.62
C HIS A 33 -0.18 -23.96 -27.24
N VAL A 34 -0.90 -24.71 -26.41
CA VAL A 34 -2.01 -25.58 -26.86
C VAL A 34 -3.38 -24.89 -26.84
N GLY A 35 -3.41 -23.55 -26.69
CA GLY A 35 -4.61 -22.73 -26.85
C GLY A 35 -5.31 -22.31 -25.56
N TRP A 36 -4.88 -22.78 -24.37
CA TRP A 36 -5.46 -22.34 -23.11
C TRP A 36 -4.91 -20.98 -22.69
N LYS A 37 -5.68 -19.91 -22.95
CA LYS A 37 -5.34 -18.54 -22.57
C LYS A 37 -6.41 -18.02 -21.60
N PRO A 38 -6.20 -18.11 -20.27
CA PRO A 38 -7.10 -17.45 -19.34
C PRO A 38 -7.08 -15.94 -19.64
N GLU A 39 -8.25 -15.40 -19.95
CA GLU A 39 -8.39 -13.98 -20.28
C GLU A 39 -8.54 -13.17 -18.99
N LEU A 40 -7.74 -12.11 -18.88
CA LEU A 40 -7.98 -11.03 -17.93
C LEU A 40 -8.94 -10.06 -18.61
N SER A 41 -10.17 -9.97 -18.12
CA SER A 41 -11.15 -8.98 -18.57
C SER A 41 -12.00 -8.54 -17.39
N THR A 42 -12.44 -7.29 -17.44
CA THR A 42 -13.30 -6.71 -16.41
C THR A 42 -14.59 -7.49 -16.26
N GLU A 43 -15.27 -7.81 -17.38
CA GLU A 43 -16.49 -8.62 -17.39
C GLU A 43 -16.32 -9.95 -16.65
N ARG A 44 -15.24 -10.70 -16.93
CA ARG A 44 -14.98 -11.98 -16.25
C ARG A 44 -14.75 -11.81 -14.75
N ILE A 45 -14.14 -10.71 -14.32
CA ILE A 45 -13.90 -10.39 -12.91
C ILE A 45 -15.23 -10.04 -12.23
N LEU A 46 -16.03 -9.16 -12.84
CA LEU A 46 -17.35 -8.75 -12.32
C LEU A 46 -18.30 -9.96 -12.21
N ASP A 47 -18.37 -10.80 -13.25
CA ASP A 47 -19.22 -11.98 -13.25
C ASP A 47 -18.77 -13.04 -12.23
N ALA A 48 -17.45 -13.22 -12.06
CA ALA A 48 -16.94 -14.09 -11.01
C ALA A 48 -17.27 -13.55 -9.62
N ALA A 49 -17.19 -12.23 -9.42
CA ALA A 49 -17.60 -11.62 -8.16
C ALA A 49 -19.09 -11.88 -7.89
N ARG A 50 -20.00 -11.57 -8.83
CA ARG A 50 -21.44 -11.84 -8.70
C ARG A 50 -21.71 -13.31 -8.34
N ARG A 51 -21.12 -14.25 -9.07
CA ARG A 51 -21.28 -15.69 -8.79
C ARG A 51 -20.77 -16.12 -7.42
N HIS A 52 -19.64 -15.56 -6.97
CA HIS A 52 -19.04 -15.93 -5.69
C HIS A 52 -19.74 -15.27 -4.50
N THR A 53 -20.26 -14.06 -4.65
CA THR A 53 -20.89 -13.31 -3.56
C THR A 53 -22.39 -13.52 -3.50
N GLY A 54 -23.05 -13.82 -4.63
CA GLY A 54 -24.51 -13.78 -4.76
C GLY A 54 -25.08 -12.35 -4.74
N LEU A 55 -24.25 -11.32 -4.91
CA LEU A 55 -24.60 -9.90 -4.81
C LEU A 55 -24.38 -9.18 -6.14
N GLU A 56 -25.20 -8.18 -6.42
CA GLU A 56 -25.19 -7.44 -7.69
C GLU A 56 -25.23 -5.91 -7.55
N ASP A 57 -25.48 -5.38 -6.34
CA ASP A 57 -25.51 -3.93 -6.08
C ASP A 57 -24.10 -3.37 -5.86
N TRP A 58 -23.58 -2.70 -6.89
CA TRP A 58 -22.28 -2.04 -6.84
C TRP A 58 -22.29 -0.69 -6.13
N GLY A 59 -23.45 -0.10 -5.87
CA GLY A 59 -23.57 1.33 -5.55
C GLY A 59 -23.12 2.21 -6.71
N ASP A 60 -22.26 3.19 -6.42
CA ASP A 60 -21.66 4.04 -7.45
C ASP A 60 -20.78 3.20 -8.39
N GLU A 61 -20.92 3.36 -9.70
CA GLU A 61 -20.19 2.58 -10.70
C GLU A 61 -18.90 3.27 -11.19
N TYR A 62 -18.47 4.36 -10.55
CA TYR A 62 -17.22 5.07 -10.91
C TYR A 62 -15.99 4.14 -11.00
N PHE A 63 -15.97 3.05 -10.21
CA PHE A 63 -14.87 2.09 -10.13
C PHE A 63 -14.67 1.26 -11.42
N LEU A 64 -15.66 1.25 -12.33
CA LEU A 64 -15.57 0.50 -13.58
C LEU A 64 -14.48 1.07 -14.49
N GLU A 65 -14.38 2.39 -14.63
CA GLU A 65 -13.29 3.01 -15.42
C GLU A 65 -11.89 2.65 -14.90
N PRO A 66 -11.53 2.86 -13.62
CA PRO A 66 -10.20 2.51 -13.13
C PRO A 66 -9.93 1.01 -13.26
N LEU A 67 -10.93 0.14 -13.04
CA LEU A 67 -10.78 -1.30 -13.25
C LEU A 67 -10.48 -1.63 -14.72
N ASP A 68 -11.22 -1.07 -15.67
CA ASP A 68 -11.01 -1.26 -17.10
C ASP A 68 -9.63 -0.79 -17.56
N ARG A 69 -9.23 0.42 -17.15
CA ARG A 69 -7.90 0.99 -17.45
C ARG A 69 -6.80 0.10 -16.90
N LEU A 70 -6.96 -0.37 -15.67
CA LEU A 70 -5.98 -1.20 -15.00
C LEU A 70 -5.86 -2.58 -15.64
N VAL A 71 -6.99 -3.20 -16.00
CA VAL A 71 -7.03 -4.47 -16.73
C VAL A 71 -6.35 -4.32 -18.09
N ASP A 72 -6.64 -3.26 -18.86
CA ASP A 72 -6.02 -3.01 -20.15
C ASP A 72 -4.49 -2.83 -20.02
N ALA A 73 -4.04 -2.03 -19.04
CA ALA A 73 -2.63 -1.83 -18.79
C ALA A 73 -1.91 -3.14 -18.41
N PHE A 74 -2.50 -3.97 -17.53
CA PHE A 74 -1.92 -5.27 -17.19
C PHE A 74 -1.86 -6.24 -18.38
N LYS A 75 -2.88 -6.22 -19.25
CA LYS A 75 -2.91 -7.06 -20.47
C LYS A 75 -1.82 -6.66 -21.46
N ARG A 76 -1.60 -5.36 -21.64
CA ARG A 76 -0.78 -4.81 -22.73
C ARG A 76 0.67 -4.54 -22.35
N GLU A 77 0.92 -4.16 -21.10
CA GLU A 77 2.19 -3.52 -20.70
C GLU A 77 2.97 -4.32 -19.65
N ALA A 78 2.29 -5.12 -18.83
CA ALA A 78 2.91 -5.72 -17.63
C ALA A 78 3.63 -7.07 -17.86
N GLU A 79 3.55 -7.64 -19.07
CA GLU A 79 4.16 -8.94 -19.43
C GLU A 79 3.95 -10.05 -18.37
N LEU A 80 2.70 -10.25 -17.94
CA LEU A 80 2.38 -11.17 -16.86
C LEU A 80 2.78 -12.62 -17.18
N SER A 81 3.50 -13.22 -16.24
CA SER A 81 3.70 -14.68 -16.21
C SER A 81 2.36 -15.38 -15.90
N PRO A 82 2.21 -16.70 -16.17
CA PRO A 82 1.02 -17.43 -15.74
C PRO A 82 0.71 -17.29 -14.25
N PHE A 83 1.73 -17.34 -13.38
CA PHE A 83 1.56 -17.12 -11.94
C PHE A 83 1.18 -15.68 -11.62
N GLY A 84 1.77 -14.70 -12.30
CA GLY A 84 1.38 -13.30 -12.15
C GLY A 84 -0.04 -13.01 -12.58
N HIS A 85 -0.51 -13.65 -13.65
CA HIS A 85 -1.91 -13.55 -14.05
C HIS A 85 -2.84 -14.04 -12.94
N LEU A 86 -2.51 -15.15 -12.27
CA LEU A 86 -3.28 -15.63 -11.12
C LEU A 86 -3.28 -14.62 -9.96
N ILE A 87 -2.13 -14.03 -9.63
CA ILE A 87 -2.01 -13.01 -8.58
C ILE A 87 -2.88 -11.79 -8.91
N ILE A 88 -2.72 -11.21 -10.12
CA ILE A 88 -3.45 -10.02 -10.54
C ILE A 88 -4.95 -10.30 -10.60
N TYR A 89 -5.37 -11.42 -11.19
CA TYR A 89 -6.78 -11.80 -11.23
C TYR A 89 -7.37 -11.91 -9.82
N GLY A 90 -6.67 -12.60 -8.90
CA GLY A 90 -7.10 -12.73 -7.51
C GLY A 90 -7.20 -11.39 -6.78
N LEU A 91 -6.22 -10.50 -6.97
CA LEU A 91 -6.21 -9.16 -6.38
C LEU A 91 -7.39 -8.31 -6.86
N LEU A 92 -7.63 -8.27 -8.18
CA LEU A 92 -8.73 -7.50 -8.75
C LEU A 92 -10.10 -8.08 -8.37
N LEU A 93 -10.23 -9.41 -8.37
CA LEU A 93 -11.45 -10.09 -7.93
C LEU A 93 -11.76 -9.79 -6.46
N MET A 94 -10.75 -9.82 -5.58
CA MET A 94 -10.92 -9.47 -4.17
C MET A 94 -11.42 -8.02 -4.01
N GLY A 95 -10.87 -7.07 -4.77
CA GLY A 95 -11.34 -5.68 -4.77
C GLY A 95 -12.81 -5.54 -5.13
N VAL A 96 -13.24 -6.20 -6.22
CA VAL A 96 -14.64 -6.19 -6.68
C VAL A 96 -15.57 -6.86 -5.65
N GLN A 97 -15.13 -7.97 -5.06
CA GLN A 97 -15.89 -8.65 -4.01
C GLN A 97 -16.03 -7.79 -2.74
N ASN A 98 -14.95 -7.12 -2.32
CA ASN A 98 -14.95 -6.23 -1.17
C ASN A 98 -15.95 -5.08 -1.38
N ARG A 99 -16.04 -4.52 -2.58
CA ARG A 99 -17.06 -3.52 -2.91
C ARG A 99 -18.46 -4.04 -2.59
N LEU A 100 -18.84 -5.19 -3.12
CA LEU A 100 -20.16 -5.80 -2.86
C LEU A 100 -20.40 -6.07 -1.37
N PHE A 101 -19.42 -6.62 -0.67
CA PHE A 101 -19.56 -6.93 0.76
C PHE A 101 -19.71 -5.67 1.61
N VAL A 102 -18.96 -4.61 1.32
CA VAL A 102 -19.06 -3.33 2.04
C VAL A 102 -20.41 -2.67 1.78
N ARG A 103 -20.87 -2.65 0.52
CA ARG A 103 -22.19 -2.13 0.15
C ARG A 103 -23.30 -2.86 0.88
N GLU A 104 -23.29 -4.19 0.83
CA GLU A 104 -24.29 -5.01 1.51
C GLU A 104 -24.27 -4.79 3.03
N TYR A 105 -23.08 -4.75 3.62
CA TYR A 105 -22.92 -4.53 5.05
C TYR A 105 -23.47 -3.17 5.50
N LEU A 106 -23.13 -2.09 4.79
CA LEU A 106 -23.60 -0.73 5.13
C LEU A 106 -25.09 -0.54 4.84
N ARG A 107 -25.63 -1.23 3.84
CA ARG A 107 -27.09 -1.28 3.59
C ARG A 107 -27.83 -1.94 4.75
N ALA A 108 -27.27 -3.00 5.33
CA ALA A 108 -27.82 -3.67 6.49
C ALA A 108 -27.57 -2.91 7.81
N HIS A 109 -26.58 -2.02 7.85
CA HIS A 109 -26.18 -1.25 9.04
C HIS A 109 -26.00 0.24 8.72
N PRO A 110 -27.07 0.96 8.31
CA PRO A 110 -26.96 2.36 7.89
C PRO A 110 -26.41 3.27 9.00
N GLN A 111 -26.65 2.95 10.28
CA GLN A 111 -26.11 3.67 11.44
C GLN A 111 -24.58 3.69 11.49
N ALA A 112 -23.88 2.76 10.80
CA ALA A 112 -22.43 2.80 10.70
C ALA A 112 -21.93 4.08 10.00
N LEU A 113 -22.72 4.63 9.06
CA LEU A 113 -22.39 5.85 8.33
C LEU A 113 -22.60 7.13 9.13
N GLU A 114 -23.34 7.05 10.25
CA GLU A 114 -23.59 8.19 11.15
C GLU A 114 -22.44 8.38 12.15
N ALA A 115 -21.57 7.38 12.32
CA ALA A 115 -20.43 7.46 13.22
C ALA A 115 -19.33 8.38 12.67
N GLU A 116 -18.59 9.02 13.56
CA GLU A 116 -17.39 9.78 13.22
C GLU A 116 -16.14 8.91 13.33
N LEU A 117 -15.15 9.15 12.46
CA LEU A 117 -13.83 8.53 12.56
C LEU A 117 -12.89 9.28 13.53
N GLY A 118 -13.39 10.34 14.17
CA GLY A 118 -12.63 11.19 15.08
C GLY A 118 -11.44 11.87 14.41
N SER A 119 -10.49 12.33 15.23
CA SER A 119 -9.27 13.00 14.79
C SER A 119 -8.15 11.99 14.45
N ALA A 120 -8.41 11.14 13.45
CA ALA A 120 -7.50 10.08 13.02
C ALA A 120 -6.04 10.56 12.85
N LEU A 121 -5.08 9.84 13.44
CA LEU A 121 -3.65 10.07 13.25
C LEU A 121 -3.21 9.32 11.99
N ILE A 122 -2.76 10.06 10.97
CA ILE A 122 -2.36 9.49 9.67
C ILE A 122 -0.87 9.73 9.44
N VAL A 123 -0.10 8.65 9.40
CA VAL A 123 1.32 8.69 9.06
C VAL A 123 1.47 8.58 7.54
N VAL A 124 2.04 9.61 6.91
CA VAL A 124 2.23 9.67 5.46
C VAL A 124 3.66 10.11 5.13
N GLY A 125 4.17 9.64 4.00
CA GLY A 125 5.49 9.99 3.49
C GLY A 125 5.88 9.05 2.36
N MET A 126 7.00 9.33 1.71
CA MET A 126 7.57 8.36 0.78
C MET A 126 7.88 7.04 1.50
N PRO A 127 7.93 5.90 0.81
CA PRO A 127 8.41 4.66 1.41
C PRO A 127 9.78 4.85 2.10
N ARG A 128 10.05 4.10 3.17
CA ARG A 128 11.38 4.05 3.84
C ARG A 128 11.83 5.35 4.54
N THR A 129 10.91 6.25 4.82
CA THR A 129 11.09 7.49 5.62
C THR A 129 10.81 7.31 7.12
N GLY A 130 10.57 6.09 7.59
CA GLY A 130 10.26 5.80 9.00
C GLY A 130 8.77 5.68 9.31
N THR A 131 7.89 5.78 8.31
CA THR A 131 6.44 5.63 8.48
C THR A 131 6.03 4.34 9.21
N THR A 132 6.65 3.20 8.89
CA THR A 132 6.36 1.92 9.57
C THR A 132 6.77 1.94 11.05
N LEU A 133 7.90 2.57 11.39
CA LEU A 133 8.35 2.70 12.78
C LEU A 133 7.36 3.55 13.58
N LEU A 134 7.04 4.74 13.09
CA LEU A 134 6.05 5.62 13.72
C LEU A 134 4.69 4.94 13.86
N TYR A 135 4.22 4.30 12.80
CA TYR A 135 2.91 3.63 12.83
C TYR A 135 2.84 2.54 13.91
N ASN A 136 3.87 1.72 14.03
CA ASN A 136 3.91 0.69 15.07
C ASN A 136 4.06 1.27 16.48
N LEU A 137 4.80 2.37 16.65
CA LEU A 137 4.90 3.06 17.94
C LEU A 137 3.53 3.60 18.38
N PHE A 138 2.80 4.30 17.49
CA PHE A 138 1.45 4.78 17.78
C PHE A 138 0.47 3.64 18.06
N ALA A 139 0.62 2.50 17.37
CA ALA A 139 -0.21 1.32 17.61
C ALA A 139 0.00 0.69 19.00
N GLN A 140 0.99 1.14 19.80
CA GLN A 140 1.17 0.67 21.18
C GLN A 140 0.31 1.43 22.19
N ASP A 141 -0.39 2.49 21.80
CA ASP A 141 -1.32 3.21 22.67
C ASP A 141 -2.53 2.31 22.97
N PRO A 142 -2.88 2.04 24.25
CA PRO A 142 -4.06 1.25 24.59
C PRO A 142 -5.38 1.80 24.02
N GLY A 143 -5.46 3.12 23.76
CA GLY A 143 -6.61 3.76 23.12
C GLY A 143 -6.54 3.79 21.59
N ALA A 144 -5.43 3.38 20.98
CA ALA A 144 -5.27 3.38 19.53
C ALA A 144 -6.02 2.24 18.85
N ARG A 145 -6.46 2.55 17.63
CA ARG A 145 -7.07 1.61 16.70
C ARG A 145 -6.26 1.58 15.41
N PRO A 146 -5.23 0.73 15.29
CA PRO A 146 -4.56 0.52 14.02
C PRO A 146 -5.49 -0.23 13.05
N LEU A 147 -5.32 -0.02 11.76
CA LEU A 147 -5.93 -0.88 10.73
C LEU A 147 -5.20 -2.23 10.72
N LEU A 148 -5.91 -3.33 10.95
CA LEU A 148 -5.28 -4.66 10.97
C LEU A 148 -5.21 -5.26 9.56
N GLY A 149 -4.19 -6.08 9.29
CA GLY A 149 -3.98 -6.67 7.96
C GLY A 149 -5.16 -7.51 7.43
N TRP A 150 -5.84 -8.28 8.29
CA TRP A 150 -7.02 -9.04 7.86
C TRP A 150 -8.24 -8.13 7.59
N GLU A 151 -8.33 -6.98 8.26
CA GLU A 151 -9.38 -5.98 8.05
C GLU A 151 -9.14 -5.21 6.75
N SER A 152 -7.87 -4.87 6.46
CA SER A 152 -7.49 -4.17 5.24
C SER A 152 -7.71 -5.04 3.99
N LEU A 153 -7.53 -6.36 4.09
CA LEU A 153 -7.82 -7.31 3.01
C LEU A 153 -9.32 -7.50 2.77
N MET A 154 -10.13 -7.52 3.84
CA MET A 154 -11.58 -7.76 3.78
C MET A 154 -12.34 -6.88 4.81
N PRO A 155 -12.75 -5.66 4.43
CA PRO A 155 -13.32 -4.68 5.36
C PRO A 155 -14.68 -5.08 5.93
N ALA A 156 -15.47 -5.82 5.14
CA ALA A 156 -16.79 -6.30 5.51
C ALA A 156 -16.86 -7.84 5.46
N PRO A 157 -17.66 -8.46 6.36
CA PRO A 157 -17.84 -9.90 6.36
C PRO A 157 -18.79 -10.32 5.22
N ARG A 158 -18.73 -11.60 4.86
CA ARG A 158 -19.81 -12.22 4.09
C ARG A 158 -21.02 -12.36 5.02
N ALA A 159 -22.23 -12.08 4.53
CA ALA A 159 -23.46 -12.13 5.33
C ALA A 159 -23.60 -13.45 6.12
N GLU A 160 -23.28 -14.59 5.50
CA GLU A 160 -23.32 -15.94 6.09
C GLU A 160 -22.35 -16.17 7.26
N ASN A 161 -21.37 -15.30 7.46
CA ASN A 161 -20.28 -15.48 8.43
C ASN A 161 -20.26 -14.42 9.54
N ALA A 162 -21.26 -13.54 9.63
CA ALA A 162 -21.31 -12.50 10.65
C ALA A 162 -21.30 -13.07 12.09
N GLU A 163 -21.87 -14.26 12.30
CA GLU A 163 -22.00 -14.90 13.63
C GLU A 163 -20.98 -16.00 13.95
N ARG A 164 -20.08 -16.35 13.01
CA ARG A 164 -19.02 -17.36 13.23
C ARG A 164 -17.71 -16.67 13.62
N ALA A 165 -16.81 -17.40 14.30
CA ALA A 165 -15.43 -16.95 14.50
C ALA A 165 -14.85 -16.46 13.15
N ASP A 166 -14.54 -15.17 13.09
CA ASP A 166 -14.47 -14.41 11.85
C ASP A 166 -13.56 -15.08 10.81
N SER A 167 -14.18 -15.62 9.75
CA SER A 167 -13.49 -16.34 8.69
C SER A 167 -12.41 -15.50 8.01
N ARG A 168 -12.52 -14.16 8.06
CA ARG A 168 -11.54 -13.24 7.47
C ARG A 168 -10.19 -13.31 8.17
N GLN A 169 -10.14 -13.56 9.48
CA GLN A 169 -8.87 -13.76 10.18
C GLN A 169 -8.13 -15.00 9.66
N ARG A 170 -8.87 -16.10 9.41
CA ARG A 170 -8.28 -17.32 8.83
C ARG A 170 -7.80 -17.08 7.40
N PHE A 171 -8.57 -16.33 6.62
CA PHE A 171 -8.18 -15.92 5.27
C PHE A 171 -6.92 -15.06 5.29
N GLY A 172 -6.85 -14.05 6.16
CA GLY A 172 -5.65 -13.22 6.34
C GLY A 172 -4.42 -14.05 6.73
N LYS A 173 -4.55 -15.01 7.66
CA LYS A 173 -3.46 -15.94 8.01
C LYS A 173 -3.08 -16.87 6.84
N TRP A 174 -4.01 -17.23 5.98
CA TRP A 174 -3.70 -18.00 4.76
C TRP A 174 -2.92 -17.15 3.74
N ILE A 175 -3.32 -15.89 3.53
CA ILE A 175 -2.58 -14.91 2.70
C ILE A 175 -1.18 -14.67 3.26
N GLU A 176 -1.04 -14.45 4.57
CA GLU A 176 0.25 -14.27 5.24
C GLU A 176 1.21 -15.45 4.98
N ARG A 177 0.72 -16.69 5.12
CA ARG A 177 1.50 -17.89 4.80
C ARG A 177 1.87 -17.97 3.32
N GLY A 178 0.94 -17.62 2.44
CA GLY A 178 1.16 -17.57 0.99
C GLY A 178 2.26 -16.59 0.60
N ILE A 179 2.21 -15.36 1.12
CA ILE A 179 3.24 -14.32 0.88
C ILE A 179 4.61 -14.82 1.37
N ASN A 180 4.68 -15.32 2.60
CA ASN A 180 5.93 -15.86 3.16
C ASN A 180 6.48 -17.05 2.35
N TRP A 181 5.60 -17.84 1.75
CA TRP A 181 5.99 -18.96 0.91
C TRP A 181 6.46 -18.53 -0.48
N PHE A 182 5.73 -17.68 -1.19
CA PHE A 182 6.06 -17.33 -2.58
C PHE A 182 7.09 -16.21 -2.69
N ALA A 183 7.15 -15.33 -1.69
CA ALA A 183 7.96 -14.11 -1.70
C ALA A 183 8.72 -13.93 -0.38
N PRO A 184 9.58 -14.88 0.02
CA PRO A 184 10.26 -14.82 1.33
C PRO A 184 11.10 -13.55 1.51
N ALA A 185 11.64 -12.98 0.42
CA ALA A 185 12.37 -11.71 0.44
C ALA A 185 11.54 -10.52 0.96
N LEU A 186 10.20 -10.57 0.84
CA LEU A 186 9.33 -9.52 1.37
C LEU A 186 9.30 -9.48 2.89
N ARG A 187 9.61 -10.60 3.57
CA ARG A 187 9.65 -10.64 5.04
C ARG A 187 10.62 -9.61 5.63
N ASP A 188 11.71 -9.34 4.93
CA ASP A 188 12.73 -8.39 5.38
C ASP A 188 12.47 -6.95 4.88
N ILE A 189 11.67 -6.79 3.82
CA ILE A 189 11.39 -5.51 3.18
C ILE A 189 10.10 -4.87 3.72
N HIS A 190 9.01 -5.63 3.72
CA HIS A 190 7.67 -5.26 4.18
C HIS A 190 6.94 -6.52 4.71
N PRO A 191 7.11 -6.86 6.01
CA PRO A 191 6.47 -8.03 6.59
C PRO A 191 4.96 -7.80 6.74
N PHE A 192 4.15 -8.48 5.94
CA PHE A 192 2.71 -8.56 6.16
C PHE A 192 2.41 -9.46 7.36
N ARG A 193 1.66 -8.94 8.34
CA ARG A 193 1.12 -9.71 9.46
C ARG A 193 -0.38 -9.55 9.47
N SER A 194 -1.10 -10.67 9.38
CA SER A 194 -2.56 -10.65 9.31
C SER A 194 -3.17 -9.95 10.52
N ASP A 195 -2.62 -10.11 11.71
CA ASP A 195 -3.07 -9.55 12.98
C ASP A 195 -2.30 -8.30 13.42
N GLY A 196 -1.39 -7.81 12.58
CA GLY A 196 -0.59 -6.61 12.86
C GLY A 196 -1.16 -5.35 12.19
N PRO A 197 -0.65 -4.16 12.59
CA PRO A 197 -0.93 -2.91 11.89
C PRO A 197 -0.50 -2.99 10.42
N GLU A 198 -1.41 -2.64 9.52
CA GLU A 198 -1.22 -2.69 8.06
C GLU A 198 -1.61 -1.38 7.39
N GLU A 199 -1.15 -1.19 6.15
CA GLU A 199 -1.35 0.02 5.38
C GLU A 199 -2.77 0.18 4.82
N CYS A 200 -3.23 1.43 4.73
CA CYS A 200 -4.47 1.83 4.05
C CYS A 200 -4.49 1.45 2.56
N THR A 201 -3.33 1.09 2.01
CA THR A 201 -3.09 0.67 0.63
C THR A 201 -4.12 -0.33 0.13
N TRP A 202 -4.51 -1.31 0.95
CA TRP A 202 -5.45 -2.36 0.56
C TRP A 202 -6.90 -1.87 0.52
N LEU A 203 -7.28 -0.94 1.40
CA LEU A 203 -8.59 -0.28 1.33
C LEU A 203 -8.69 0.60 0.08
N MET A 204 -7.62 1.34 -0.23
CA MET A 204 -7.55 2.14 -1.45
C MET A 204 -7.56 1.27 -2.71
N ALA A 205 -6.94 0.08 -2.69
CA ALA A 205 -6.94 -0.85 -3.82
C ALA A 205 -8.35 -1.31 -4.23
N ASN A 206 -9.32 -1.32 -3.31
CA ASN A 206 -10.71 -1.67 -3.63
C ASN A 206 -11.40 -0.65 -4.56
N SER A 207 -10.84 0.55 -4.71
CA SER A 207 -11.30 1.55 -5.70
C SER A 207 -10.67 1.38 -7.08
N PHE A 208 -9.66 0.51 -7.21
CA PHE A 208 -8.79 0.39 -8.38
C PHE A 208 -8.02 1.67 -8.74
N MET A 209 -7.99 2.67 -7.84
CA MET A 209 -7.26 3.92 -7.98
C MET A 209 -6.13 3.97 -6.94
N SER A 210 -5.03 3.29 -7.23
CA SER A 210 -3.88 3.23 -6.30
C SER A 210 -2.57 2.96 -7.04
N LEU A 211 -1.48 3.53 -6.53
CA LEU A 211 -0.13 3.26 -7.04
C LEU A 211 0.35 1.83 -6.73
N ILE A 212 -0.30 1.14 -5.80
CA ILE A 212 0.07 -0.23 -5.41
C ILE A 212 0.14 -1.18 -6.61
N PHE A 213 -0.71 -0.97 -7.62
CA PHE A 213 -0.73 -1.82 -8.79
C PHE A 213 0.55 -1.72 -9.63
N ALA A 214 1.24 -0.59 -9.60
CA ALA A 214 2.57 -0.45 -10.21
C ALA A 214 3.64 -1.30 -9.51
N MET A 215 3.43 -1.71 -8.26
CA MET A 215 4.32 -2.68 -7.61
C MET A 215 4.16 -4.09 -8.20
N PHE A 216 2.98 -4.42 -8.73
CA PHE A 216 2.70 -5.75 -9.30
C PHE A 216 2.91 -5.83 -10.81
N GLY A 217 3.23 -4.73 -11.49
CA GLY A 217 3.53 -4.76 -12.92
C GLY A 217 3.92 -3.40 -13.45
N ARG A 218 4.55 -3.37 -14.63
CA ARG A 218 4.80 -2.13 -15.35
C ARG A 218 3.52 -1.73 -16.08
N VAL A 219 2.87 -0.66 -15.62
CA VAL A 219 1.57 -0.17 -16.13
C VAL A 219 1.58 1.35 -16.38
N PRO A 220 2.51 1.86 -17.21
CA PRO A 220 2.69 3.30 -17.42
C PRO A 220 1.43 4.03 -17.91
N SER A 221 0.58 3.42 -18.75
CA SER A 221 -0.63 4.10 -19.22
C SER A 221 -1.63 4.39 -18.09
N TYR A 222 -1.80 3.43 -17.18
CA TYR A 222 -2.63 3.55 -15.99
C TYR A 222 -2.03 4.55 -14.98
N MET A 223 -0.72 4.52 -14.74
CA MET A 223 -0.07 5.48 -13.83
C MET A 223 -0.16 6.91 -14.35
N GLU A 224 0.06 7.13 -15.64
CA GLU A 224 -0.11 8.46 -16.25
C GLU A 224 -1.57 8.94 -16.23
N TRP A 225 -2.53 8.02 -16.36
CA TRP A 225 -3.94 8.34 -16.16
C TRP A 225 -4.22 8.79 -14.70
N LEU A 226 -3.74 8.04 -13.70
CA LEU A 226 -3.89 8.39 -12.28
C LEU A 226 -3.31 9.77 -11.95
N TRP A 227 -2.12 10.10 -12.47
CA TRP A 227 -1.47 11.39 -12.22
C TRP A 227 -2.24 12.58 -12.79
N ARG A 228 -3.02 12.37 -13.86
CA ARG A 228 -3.84 13.41 -14.48
C ARG A 228 -5.16 13.66 -13.76
N LEU A 229 -5.58 12.75 -12.88
CA LEU A 229 -6.81 12.95 -12.12
C LEU A 229 -6.70 14.16 -11.20
N ASP A 230 -7.75 14.96 -11.23
CA ASP A 230 -7.94 16.07 -10.29
C ASP A 230 -8.59 15.61 -8.98
N GLU A 231 -8.69 16.53 -8.02
CA GLU A 231 -9.23 16.22 -6.69
C GLU A 231 -10.66 15.69 -6.74
N THR A 232 -11.51 16.22 -7.62
CA THR A 232 -12.93 15.84 -7.71
C THR A 232 -13.09 14.41 -8.21
N GLN A 233 -12.22 13.97 -9.12
CA GLN A 233 -12.20 12.60 -9.62
C GLN A 233 -11.69 11.59 -8.56
N TRP A 234 -10.89 12.04 -7.59
CA TRP A 234 -10.43 11.22 -6.47
C TRP A 234 -11.45 11.11 -5.33
N GLU A 235 -12.43 12.01 -5.23
CA GLU A 235 -13.39 12.05 -4.13
C GLU A 235 -14.17 10.73 -3.92
N PRO A 236 -14.67 10.04 -4.97
CA PRO A 236 -15.37 8.77 -4.78
C PRO A 236 -14.49 7.70 -4.13
N ALA A 237 -13.21 7.60 -4.50
CA ALA A 237 -12.27 6.65 -3.92
C ALA A 237 -12.02 6.91 -2.43
N TYR A 238 -11.93 8.17 -2.01
CA TYR A 238 -11.79 8.48 -0.58
C TYR A 238 -13.09 8.33 0.20
N ARG A 239 -14.24 8.56 -0.42
CA ARG A 239 -15.54 8.25 0.18
C ARG A 239 -15.65 6.76 0.49
N ASP A 240 -15.32 5.90 -0.47
CA ASP A 240 -15.30 4.46 -0.27
C ASP A 240 -14.27 4.04 0.79
N TYR A 241 -13.11 4.68 0.83
CA TYR A 241 -12.11 4.47 1.89
C TYR A 241 -12.67 4.80 3.29
N ARG A 242 -13.34 5.94 3.44
CA ARG A 242 -14.01 6.33 4.69
C ARG A 242 -15.10 5.34 5.09
N ASP A 243 -15.95 4.97 4.14
CA ASP A 243 -17.07 4.06 4.38
C ASP A 243 -16.58 2.65 4.78
N GLN A 244 -15.45 2.19 4.22
CA GLN A 244 -14.76 0.96 4.65
C GLN A 244 -14.26 1.07 6.10
N LEU A 245 -13.65 2.19 6.50
CA LEU A 245 -13.21 2.41 7.89
C LEU A 245 -14.40 2.43 8.86
N LEU A 246 -15.50 3.07 8.49
CA LEU A 246 -16.73 3.11 9.29
C LEU A 246 -17.35 1.71 9.43
N ALA A 247 -17.36 0.92 8.35
CA ALA A 247 -17.78 -0.48 8.40
C ALA A 247 -16.92 -1.27 9.39
N ILE A 248 -15.59 -1.13 9.34
CA ILE A 248 -14.66 -1.81 10.27
C ILE A 248 -14.90 -1.35 11.72
N GLN A 249 -15.06 -0.03 11.94
CA GLN A 249 -15.31 0.58 13.24
C GLN A 249 -16.60 0.03 13.87
N HIS A 250 -17.70 -0.02 13.11
CA HIS A 250 -18.97 -0.55 13.59
C HIS A 250 -18.86 -2.04 14.01
N GLN A 251 -18.05 -2.83 13.31
CA GLN A 251 -17.90 -4.26 13.60
C GLN A 251 -17.02 -4.55 14.82
N ARG A 252 -16.02 -3.69 15.08
CA ARG A 252 -14.90 -4.00 15.97
C ARG A 252 -14.68 -2.99 17.09
N GLY A 253 -15.54 -1.99 17.19
CA GLY A 253 -15.45 -0.95 18.19
C GLY A 253 -14.66 0.26 17.71
N SER A 254 -14.93 1.38 18.38
CA SER A 254 -14.28 2.67 18.19
C SER A 254 -12.99 2.76 19.00
N GLY A 255 -12.07 3.58 18.51
CA GLY A 255 -10.83 3.97 19.19
C GLY A 255 -10.18 5.11 18.41
N GLN A 256 -9.02 5.59 18.87
CA GLN A 256 -8.26 6.60 18.14
C GLN A 256 -7.64 5.97 16.90
N TRP A 257 -8.22 6.19 15.72
CA TRP A 257 -7.67 5.66 14.48
C TRP A 257 -6.21 6.09 14.32
N VAL A 258 -5.36 5.10 14.09
CA VAL A 258 -3.98 5.28 13.64
C VAL A 258 -3.88 4.60 12.29
N LEU A 259 -3.51 5.36 11.27
CA LEU A 259 -3.54 4.96 9.88
C LEU A 259 -2.20 5.29 9.23
N LYS A 260 -1.80 4.52 8.23
CA LYS A 260 -0.55 4.77 7.51
C LYS A 260 -0.64 4.26 6.09
N SER A 261 -0.24 5.07 5.12
CA SER A 261 0.10 4.54 3.80
C SER A 261 0.86 5.56 2.96
N PRO A 262 1.92 5.15 2.23
CA PRO A 262 2.54 6.00 1.22
C PRO A 262 1.61 6.27 0.03
N VAL A 263 0.53 5.52 -0.21
CA VAL A 263 -0.34 5.75 -1.38
C VAL A 263 -1.05 7.10 -1.34
N HIS A 264 -1.21 7.67 -0.15
CA HIS A 264 -1.86 8.97 0.04
C HIS A 264 -1.07 10.13 -0.58
N ILE A 265 0.23 9.98 -0.88
CA ILE A 265 1.03 11.05 -1.51
C ILE A 265 0.47 11.47 -2.88
N MET A 266 -0.21 10.56 -3.59
CA MET A 266 -0.78 10.83 -4.91
C MET A 266 -2.07 11.66 -4.86
N SER A 267 -2.74 11.69 -3.71
CA SER A 267 -4.11 12.18 -3.57
C SER A 267 -4.41 12.70 -2.17
N ALA A 268 -3.47 13.47 -1.62
CA ALA A 268 -3.51 13.99 -0.26
C ALA A 268 -4.64 15.00 0.01
N ALA A 269 -4.96 15.88 -0.94
CA ALA A 269 -6.04 16.85 -0.77
C ALA A 269 -7.43 16.15 -0.62
N PRO A 270 -7.81 15.18 -1.47
CA PRO A 270 -9.00 14.35 -1.27
C PRO A 270 -9.05 13.64 0.09
N LEU A 271 -7.92 13.13 0.60
CA LEU A 271 -7.82 12.56 1.94
C LEU A 271 -8.21 13.58 3.02
N LEU A 272 -7.58 14.77 2.99
CA LEU A 272 -7.78 15.82 3.98
C LEU A 272 -9.19 16.41 3.95
N LYS A 273 -9.80 16.46 2.76
CA LYS A 273 -11.21 16.85 2.57
C LYS A 273 -12.17 15.80 3.13
N THR A 274 -11.89 14.53 2.91
CA THR A 274 -12.76 13.42 3.34
C THR A 274 -12.69 13.19 4.85
N LEU A 275 -11.51 13.37 5.44
CA LEU A 275 -11.28 13.25 6.87
C LEU A 275 -10.89 14.64 7.43
N PRO A 276 -11.83 15.57 7.63
CA PRO A 276 -11.53 16.97 7.97
C PRO A 276 -10.91 17.16 9.36
N SER A 277 -11.01 16.17 10.26
CA SER A 277 -10.42 16.21 11.60
C SER A 277 -9.10 15.42 11.71
N ALA A 278 -8.67 14.74 10.64
CA ALA A 278 -7.42 13.97 10.66
C ALA A 278 -6.20 14.85 10.94
N ARG A 279 -5.22 14.28 11.63
CA ARG A 279 -3.92 14.88 11.92
C ARG A 279 -2.86 14.07 11.19
N VAL A 280 -1.94 14.74 10.52
CA VAL A 280 -0.97 14.10 9.63
C VAL A 280 0.42 14.20 10.22
N LEU A 281 1.08 13.05 10.34
CA LEU A 281 2.52 12.98 10.55
C LEU A 281 3.18 12.76 9.20
N PHE A 282 3.84 13.80 8.72
CA PHE A 282 4.52 13.79 7.43
C PHE A 282 6.01 13.51 7.62
N THR A 283 6.43 12.30 7.25
CA THR A 283 7.82 11.85 7.43
C THR A 283 8.67 12.16 6.21
N ASP A 284 9.86 12.68 6.43
CA ASP A 284 10.82 12.95 5.38
C ASP A 284 12.12 12.13 5.52
N ARG A 285 12.78 11.92 4.38
CA ARG A 285 14.13 11.37 4.26
C ARG A 285 14.70 11.77 2.92
N HIS A 286 16.01 11.99 2.86
CA HIS A 286 16.68 12.39 1.63
C HIS A 286 16.38 11.39 0.49
N PRO A 287 15.96 11.84 -0.72
CA PRO A 287 15.56 10.94 -1.81
C PRO A 287 16.61 9.91 -2.22
N ARG A 288 17.91 10.27 -2.16
CA ARG A 288 19.04 9.35 -2.37
C ARG A 288 18.97 8.07 -1.52
N GLU A 289 18.40 8.15 -0.32
CA GLU A 289 18.26 6.99 0.58
C GLU A 289 16.94 6.23 0.37
N VAL A 290 15.96 6.85 -0.30
CA VAL A 290 14.59 6.33 -0.46
C VAL A 290 14.40 5.64 -1.81
N VAL A 291 14.83 6.28 -2.89
CA VAL A 291 14.55 5.83 -4.27
C VAL A 291 15.13 4.44 -4.53
N PRO A 292 16.42 4.13 -4.24
CA PRO A 292 16.97 2.79 -4.48
C PRO A 292 16.23 1.69 -3.70
N SER A 293 15.84 1.96 -2.46
CA SER A 293 15.12 0.99 -1.64
C SER A 293 13.71 0.75 -2.17
N THR A 294 13.07 1.78 -2.75
CA THR A 294 11.74 1.65 -3.38
C THR A 294 11.84 0.87 -4.69
N CYS A 295 12.88 1.12 -5.49
CA CYS A 295 13.18 0.35 -6.69
C CYS A 295 13.40 -1.14 -6.35
N SER A 296 14.16 -1.44 -5.28
CA SER A 296 14.35 -2.81 -4.82
C SER A 296 13.03 -3.50 -4.47
N LEU A 297 12.14 -2.82 -3.74
CA LEU A 297 10.81 -3.34 -3.41
C LEU A 297 9.98 -3.61 -4.67
N PHE A 298 9.92 -2.65 -5.60
CA PHE A 298 9.20 -2.82 -6.87
C PHE A 298 9.77 -3.98 -7.69
N ALA A 299 11.08 -4.12 -7.74
CA ALA A 299 11.73 -5.17 -8.50
C ALA A 299 11.42 -6.56 -7.91
N VAL A 300 11.39 -6.69 -6.57
CA VAL A 300 10.98 -7.93 -5.89
C VAL A 300 9.52 -8.26 -6.17
N MET A 301 8.63 -7.28 -6.05
CA MET A 301 7.20 -7.47 -6.28
C MET A 301 6.89 -7.82 -7.75
N ARG A 302 7.46 -7.06 -8.70
CA ARG A 302 7.31 -7.32 -10.14
C ARG A 302 7.91 -8.67 -10.56
N ALA A 303 8.94 -9.16 -9.88
CA ALA A 303 9.49 -10.48 -10.20
C ALA A 303 8.50 -11.63 -9.89
N LEU A 304 7.58 -11.45 -8.94
CA LEU A 304 6.56 -12.45 -8.64
C LEU A 304 5.53 -12.56 -9.77
N SER A 305 5.18 -11.44 -10.38
CA SER A 305 4.08 -11.34 -11.33
C SER A 305 4.53 -11.31 -12.80
N ALA A 306 5.54 -10.51 -13.13
CA ALA A 306 6.02 -10.34 -14.50
C ALA A 306 6.99 -11.45 -14.93
N ARG A 307 7.03 -11.71 -16.24
CA ARG A 307 8.04 -12.61 -16.84
C ARG A 307 9.44 -12.03 -16.72
N ARG A 308 9.57 -10.74 -17.01
CA ARG A 308 10.82 -9.99 -17.00
C ARG A 308 10.65 -8.72 -16.17
N VAL A 309 11.68 -8.37 -15.42
CA VAL A 309 11.78 -7.08 -14.73
C VAL A 309 12.93 -6.32 -15.37
N GLU A 310 12.62 -5.22 -16.05
CA GLU A 310 13.64 -4.36 -16.64
C GLU A 310 14.14 -3.35 -15.59
N SER A 311 15.40 -3.50 -15.17
CA SER A 311 16.01 -2.65 -14.14
C SER A 311 16.32 -1.23 -14.63
N GLY A 312 16.67 -1.06 -15.91
CA GLY A 312 17.15 0.22 -16.44
C GLY A 312 16.11 1.34 -16.49
N GLY A 313 14.81 1.01 -16.65
CA GLY A 313 13.72 2.00 -16.65
C GLY A 313 13.04 2.19 -15.29
N LEU A 314 13.23 1.24 -14.36
CA LEU A 314 12.55 1.23 -13.06
C LEU A 314 13.00 2.38 -12.17
N GLY A 315 14.29 2.73 -12.20
CA GLY A 315 14.82 3.84 -11.42
C GLY A 315 14.14 5.16 -11.76
N THR A 316 14.11 5.51 -13.05
CA THR A 316 13.47 6.75 -13.52
C THR A 316 11.97 6.77 -13.24
N GLU A 317 11.28 5.64 -13.44
CA GLU A 317 9.85 5.49 -13.14
C GLU A 317 9.56 5.80 -11.67
N VAL A 318 10.22 5.08 -10.75
CA VAL A 318 10.04 5.26 -9.30
C VAL A 318 10.44 6.66 -8.85
N CYS A 319 11.54 7.19 -9.37
CA CYS A 319 12.01 8.53 -9.04
C CYS A 319 10.99 9.60 -9.45
N THR A 320 10.44 9.50 -10.65
CA THR A 320 9.42 10.43 -11.18
C THR A 320 8.14 10.37 -10.34
N ASP A 321 7.64 9.17 -10.04
CA ASP A 321 6.41 8.99 -9.27
C ASP A 321 6.55 9.51 -7.83
N LEU A 322 7.68 9.23 -7.17
CA LEU A 322 7.94 9.73 -5.82
C LEU A 322 8.09 11.25 -5.79
N ALA A 323 8.75 11.85 -6.79
CA ALA A 323 8.89 13.30 -6.90
C ALA A 323 7.52 13.99 -7.09
N ARG A 324 6.68 13.49 -8.02
CA ARG A 324 5.31 13.99 -8.23
C ARG A 324 4.46 13.87 -6.96
N GLY A 325 4.51 12.71 -6.31
CA GLY A 325 3.76 12.45 -5.08
C GLY A 325 4.20 13.34 -3.93
N LEU A 326 5.51 13.55 -3.76
CA LEU A 326 6.03 14.45 -2.73
C LEU A 326 5.50 15.87 -2.91
N ASN A 327 5.54 16.41 -4.13
CA ASN A 327 5.09 17.78 -4.37
C ASN A 327 3.57 17.94 -4.25
N ARG A 328 2.77 16.95 -4.69
CA ARG A 328 1.32 16.98 -4.48
C ARG A 328 0.96 16.89 -2.99
N MET A 329 1.68 16.08 -2.22
CA MET A 329 1.51 16.00 -0.76
C MET A 329 1.88 17.33 -0.08
N GLU A 330 3.04 17.89 -0.39
CA GLU A 330 3.52 19.18 0.13
C GLU A 330 2.51 20.31 -0.13
N ALA A 331 2.03 20.42 -1.38
CA ALA A 331 1.02 21.40 -1.76
C ALA A 331 -0.27 21.24 -0.95
N ALA A 332 -0.80 20.02 -0.84
CA ALA A 332 -2.03 19.76 -0.08
C ALA A 332 -1.87 20.07 1.42
N LEU A 333 -0.75 19.67 2.03
CA LEU A 333 -0.50 19.90 3.45
C LEU A 333 -0.28 21.38 3.77
N SER A 334 0.22 22.18 2.83
CA SER A 334 0.46 23.61 3.04
C SER A 334 -0.83 24.41 3.34
N HIS A 335 -1.99 23.87 2.94
CA HIS A 335 -3.30 24.46 3.23
C HIS A 335 -3.80 24.19 4.67
N TYR A 336 -3.16 23.27 5.40
CA TYR A 336 -3.60 22.82 6.73
C TYR A 336 -2.42 22.67 7.71
N PRO A 337 -1.55 23.69 7.86
CA PRO A 337 -0.33 23.57 8.67
C PRO A 337 -0.58 23.17 10.14
N GLU A 338 -1.72 23.56 10.71
CA GLU A 338 -2.14 23.22 12.07
C GLU A 338 -2.44 21.73 12.27
N ARG A 339 -2.74 21.00 11.18
CA ARG A 339 -3.05 19.57 11.20
C ARG A 339 -1.80 18.70 10.97
N VAL A 340 -0.64 19.30 10.75
CA VAL A 340 0.55 18.61 10.24
C VAL A 340 1.72 18.71 11.21
N MET A 341 2.34 17.57 11.51
CA MET A 341 3.66 17.50 12.14
C MET A 341 4.65 16.89 11.14
N ARG A 342 5.75 17.59 10.88
CA ARG A 342 6.85 17.05 10.07
C ARG A 342 7.82 16.29 10.95
N VAL A 343 8.29 15.15 10.46
CA VAL A 343 9.22 14.30 11.21
C VAL A 343 10.39 13.88 10.31
N GLY A 344 11.59 14.32 10.68
CA GLY A 344 12.80 13.92 10.00
C GLY A 344 13.22 12.50 10.37
N PHE A 345 13.58 11.67 9.38
CA PHE A 345 13.98 10.27 9.66
C PHE A 345 15.13 10.15 10.68
N ARG A 346 16.12 11.05 10.63
CA ARG A 346 17.26 11.03 11.57
C ARG A 346 16.83 11.36 13.00
N GLU A 347 15.97 12.35 13.15
CA GLU A 347 15.39 12.77 14.43
C GLU A 347 14.59 11.62 15.05
N LEU A 348 13.67 11.03 14.27
CA LEU A 348 12.87 9.88 14.70
C LEU A 348 13.73 8.72 15.19
N VAL A 349 14.80 8.39 14.45
CA VAL A 349 15.67 7.27 14.83
C VAL A 349 16.43 7.59 16.12
N SER A 350 16.87 8.84 16.30
CA SER A 350 17.61 9.28 17.49
C SER A 350 16.77 9.33 18.76
N ASP A 351 15.50 9.76 18.67
CA ASP A 351 14.61 9.86 19.84
C ASP A 351 13.16 9.47 19.49
N LYS A 352 12.93 8.16 19.40
CA LYS A 352 11.64 7.57 19.00
C LYS A 352 10.49 8.00 19.91
N ILE A 353 10.71 7.91 21.22
CA ILE A 353 9.67 8.19 22.23
C ILE A 353 9.45 9.70 22.32
N GLY A 354 10.51 10.51 22.28
CA GLY A 354 10.39 11.97 22.25
C GLY A 354 9.61 12.46 21.04
N THR A 355 9.84 11.90 19.85
CA THR A 355 9.05 12.22 18.64
C THR A 355 7.56 11.90 18.83
N VAL A 356 7.21 10.73 19.36
CA VAL A 356 5.80 10.36 19.59
C VAL A 356 5.16 11.28 20.64
N ARG A 357 5.87 11.57 21.73
CA ARG A 357 5.41 12.47 22.79
C ARG A 357 5.17 13.89 22.27
N ALA A 358 6.07 14.38 21.41
CA ALA A 358 5.91 15.67 20.75
C ALA A 358 4.66 15.71 19.84
N ALA A 359 4.42 14.63 19.09
CA ALA A 359 3.20 14.50 18.28
C ALA A 359 1.93 14.55 19.12
N TYR A 360 1.89 13.80 20.23
CA TYR A 360 0.72 13.79 21.13
C TYR A 360 0.47 15.16 21.74
N SER A 361 1.54 15.83 22.19
CA SER A 361 1.47 17.20 22.72
C SER A 361 0.94 18.19 21.67
N GLN A 362 1.51 18.19 20.46
CA GLN A 362 1.08 19.09 19.37
C GLN A 362 -0.40 18.89 19.03
N PHE A 363 -0.86 17.64 19.02
CA PHE A 363 -2.22 17.30 18.67
C PHE A 363 -3.19 17.31 19.87
N GLY A 364 -2.74 17.63 21.08
CA GLY A 364 -3.58 17.64 22.27
C GLY A 364 -4.17 16.26 22.59
N LEU A 365 -3.40 15.20 22.38
CA LEU A 365 -3.73 13.82 22.75
C LEU A 365 -3.10 13.47 24.10
N ASP A 366 -3.79 12.62 24.87
CA ASP A 366 -3.30 12.16 26.17
C ASP A 366 -2.18 11.12 25.99
N PHE A 367 -1.06 11.34 26.67
CA PHE A 367 0.11 10.48 26.62
C PHE A 367 0.29 9.82 27.99
N SER A 368 -0.26 8.62 28.14
CA SER A 368 -0.29 7.88 29.41
C SER A 368 1.03 7.16 29.71
N ASP A 369 1.26 6.86 31.00
CA ASP A 369 2.41 6.05 31.43
C ASP A 369 2.34 4.63 30.87
N ASP A 370 1.15 4.05 30.73
CA ASP A 370 0.93 2.73 30.11
C ASP A 370 1.34 2.72 28.64
N PHE A 371 1.08 3.81 27.91
CA PHE A 371 1.51 3.97 26.53
C PHE A 371 3.04 4.08 26.43
N ASP A 372 3.68 4.90 27.27
CA ASP A 372 5.14 5.03 27.33
C ASP A 372 5.80 3.67 27.61
N PHE A 373 5.28 2.92 28.58
CA PHE A 373 5.75 1.58 28.92
C PHE A 373 5.59 0.60 27.75
N SER A 374 4.42 0.57 27.11
CA SER A 374 4.14 -0.33 25.99
C SER A 374 5.06 -0.06 24.79
N MET A 375 5.32 1.21 24.48
CA MET A 375 6.29 1.58 23.45
C MET A 375 7.71 1.15 23.78
N ARG A 376 8.18 1.39 25.01
CA ARG A 376 9.54 0.96 25.43
C ARG A 376 9.70 -0.55 25.29
N ARG A 377 8.71 -1.30 25.78
CA ARG A 377 8.70 -2.76 25.65
C ARG A 377 8.69 -3.20 24.19
N TRP A 378 7.92 -2.54 23.33
CA TRP A 378 7.92 -2.83 21.89
C TRP A 378 9.29 -2.56 21.26
N ILE A 379 9.93 -1.42 21.55
CA ILE A 379 11.26 -1.05 21.05
C ILE A 379 12.33 -2.07 21.47
N GLU A 380 12.29 -2.54 22.72
CA GLU A 380 13.23 -3.55 23.23
C GLU A 380 13.11 -4.89 22.50
N ASN A 381 11.89 -5.23 22.06
CA ASN A 381 11.58 -6.49 21.39
C ASN A 381 11.54 -6.37 19.86
N ASP A 382 11.70 -5.17 19.29
CA ASP A 382 11.61 -4.94 17.85
C ASP A 382 12.77 -5.66 17.12
N PRO A 383 12.46 -6.72 16.33
CA PRO A 383 13.49 -7.49 15.65
C PRO A 383 14.09 -6.73 14.43
N HIS A 384 13.53 -5.58 14.04
CA HIS A 384 13.87 -4.91 12.80
C HIS A 384 15.02 -3.90 12.95
N ARG A 385 16.25 -4.40 12.99
CA ARG A 385 17.50 -3.61 12.91
C ARG A 385 18.21 -3.67 11.55
N ALA A 386 17.56 -4.15 10.49
CA ALA A 386 18.23 -4.35 9.20
C ALA A 386 18.33 -3.06 8.37
N SER A 387 19.55 -2.55 8.19
CA SER A 387 19.85 -1.54 7.17
C SER A 387 20.43 -2.23 5.94
N HIS A 388 19.66 -2.28 4.85
CA HIS A 388 20.19 -2.63 3.53
C HIS A 388 20.75 -1.37 2.87
N ARG A 389 22.02 -1.42 2.44
CA ARG A 389 22.62 -0.36 1.62
C ARG A 389 22.37 -0.70 0.15
N TYR A 390 21.67 0.19 -0.54
CA TYR A 390 21.41 0.10 -1.97
C TYR A 390 22.22 1.21 -2.67
N ALA A 391 22.74 0.91 -3.85
CA ALA A 391 23.48 1.88 -4.67
C ALA A 391 22.58 2.35 -5.83
N LEU A 392 22.63 3.64 -6.19
CA LEU A 392 21.78 4.24 -7.22
C LEU A 392 22.00 3.57 -8.59
N GLU A 393 23.26 3.23 -8.87
CA GLU A 393 23.71 2.67 -10.14
C GLU A 393 23.06 1.31 -10.45
N GLN A 394 22.61 0.58 -9.42
CA GLN A 394 21.92 -0.71 -9.56
C GLN A 394 20.58 -0.59 -10.30
N PHE A 395 19.98 0.59 -10.29
CA PHE A 395 18.69 0.88 -10.91
C PHE A 395 18.81 1.88 -12.06
N GLY A 396 20.01 2.04 -12.62
CA GLY A 396 20.27 2.98 -13.72
C GLY A 396 20.17 4.46 -13.31
N LEU A 397 20.25 4.76 -12.01
CA LEU A 397 20.18 6.12 -11.51
C LEU A 397 21.57 6.74 -11.30
N SER A 398 21.65 8.04 -11.54
CA SER A 398 22.76 8.89 -11.13
C SER A 398 22.27 9.97 -10.17
N GLU A 399 23.19 10.62 -9.44
CA GLU A 399 22.87 11.81 -8.62
C GLU A 399 22.17 12.88 -9.45
N ASN A 400 22.63 13.13 -10.68
CA ASN A 400 22.06 14.14 -11.56
C ASN A 400 20.62 13.78 -11.92
N THR A 401 20.36 12.54 -12.32
CA THR A 401 19.00 12.06 -12.64
C THR A 401 18.05 12.22 -11.45
N LEU A 402 18.53 11.94 -10.24
CA LEU A 402 17.75 12.11 -9.01
C LEU A 402 17.47 13.59 -8.75
N CYS A 403 18.47 14.46 -8.83
CA CYS A 403 18.29 15.91 -8.70
C CYS A 403 17.30 16.45 -9.74
N ASP A 404 17.43 16.03 -11.01
CA ASP A 404 16.58 16.48 -12.11
C ASP A 404 15.11 16.09 -11.90
N CYS A 405 14.83 14.87 -11.42
CA CYS A 405 13.46 14.43 -11.16
C CYS A 405 12.78 15.28 -10.07
N PHE A 406 13.48 15.50 -8.95
CA PHE A 406 12.92 16.27 -7.83
C PHE A 406 12.87 17.77 -8.13
N ALA A 407 13.78 18.30 -8.95
CA ALA A 407 13.72 19.68 -9.43
C ALA A 407 12.62 19.90 -10.48
N ALA A 408 12.40 18.94 -11.38
CA ALA A 408 11.37 19.03 -12.41
C ALA A 408 9.96 18.98 -11.80
N ALA A 409 9.75 18.17 -10.77
CA ALA A 409 8.46 18.07 -10.12
C ALA A 409 8.14 19.29 -9.23
N ALA A 410 9.13 20.07 -8.81
CA ALA A 410 8.96 21.25 -7.96
C ALA A 410 8.56 22.53 -8.74
N LYS A 411 8.45 22.42 -10.07
CA LYS A 411 7.90 23.43 -10.97
C LYS A 411 6.44 23.13 -11.24
#